data_AF-A0A5Q6RQP0-F1
#
_entry.id   AF-A0A5Q6RQP0-F1
#
_cell.length_a   1.000
_cell.length_b   1.000
_cell.length_c   1.000
_cell.angle_alpha   90.00
_cell.angle_beta   90.00
_cell.angle_gamma   90.00
#
_symmetry.space_group_name_H-M   'P 1'
#
loop_
_entity.id
_entity.type
_entity.pdbx_description
1 polymer ?
#
loop_
_entity_poly.entity_id
_entity_poly.type
_entity_poly.pdbx_seq_one_letter_code
_entity_poly.pdbx_strand_id
1 'polypeptide(L)'
;MKHLPTGRVRLHDEHRDLVYTRVLPRGRDDVWQTLTGGTPLGSIEVTVVSEDEPDHLTVRLDSGTVVDGWLRVRDEDSTDLQLVVHGVDLADLGERGPRGDFLAGVLAARVAGEHEPAWEDYYPAGRAYYETLAADDAPTEE
;
A
#
# COMPACT_ATOMS: atom_id res chain seq x y z
N MET A 1 -17.06 -7.40 -3.07
CA MET A 1 -16.56 -8.75 -2.70
C MET A 1 -15.44 -8.49 -1.73
N LYS A 2 -15.43 -9.11 -0.55
CA LYS A 2 -14.42 -8.79 0.48
C LYS A 2 -13.01 -9.07 -0.05
N HIS A 3 -12.12 -8.08 0.09
CA HIS A 3 -10.76 -8.18 -0.43
C HIS A 3 -9.90 -9.08 0.48
N LEU A 4 -9.07 -9.94 -0.11
CA LEU A 4 -8.12 -10.76 0.64
C LEU A 4 -6.92 -9.91 1.05
N PRO A 5 -6.59 -9.80 2.34
CA PRO A 5 -5.46 -9.00 2.78
C PRO A 5 -4.15 -9.60 2.24
N THR A 6 -3.25 -8.72 1.81
CA THR A 6 -1.98 -9.09 1.17
C THR A 6 -0.77 -8.47 1.85
N GLY A 7 -0.99 -7.49 2.72
CA GLY A 7 0.03 -6.83 3.49
C GLY A 7 0.87 -7.81 4.30
N ARG A 8 2.17 -7.55 4.32
CA ARG A 8 3.16 -8.31 5.09
C ARG A 8 3.97 -7.34 5.92
N VAL A 9 4.25 -7.71 7.17
CA VAL A 9 5.16 -6.94 8.02
C VAL A 9 6.60 -7.22 7.58
N ARG A 10 7.40 -6.16 7.54
CA ARG A 10 8.86 -6.21 7.40
C ARG A 10 9.48 -5.57 8.63
N LEU A 11 10.40 -6.30 9.24
CA LEU A 11 11.16 -5.86 10.39
C LEU A 11 12.42 -5.15 9.91
N HIS A 12 12.60 -3.92 10.39
CA HIS A 12 13.87 -3.21 10.34
C HIS A 12 14.37 -3.00 11.78
N ASP A 13 15.67 -2.78 11.95
CA ASP A 13 16.29 -2.62 13.28
C ASP A 13 15.64 -1.50 14.12
N GLU A 14 15.09 -0.47 13.48
CA GLU A 14 14.57 0.73 14.15
C GLU A 14 13.05 0.91 14.02
N HIS A 15 12.42 0.20 13.10
CA HIS A 15 11.00 0.39 12.77
C HIS A 15 10.41 -0.84 12.06
N ARG A 16 9.08 -0.87 11.97
CA ARG A 16 8.35 -1.89 11.22
C ARG A 16 7.68 -1.24 10.04
N ASP A 17 7.64 -1.98 8.94
CA ASP A 17 7.00 -1.55 7.70
C ASP A 17 5.91 -2.53 7.30
N LEU A 18 4.86 -1.99 6.69
CA LEU A 18 3.82 -2.78 6.04
C LEU A 18 4.02 -2.75 4.53
N VAL A 19 4.26 -3.92 3.94
CA VAL A 19 4.53 -4.06 2.51
C VAL A 19 3.36 -4.72 1.82
N TYR A 20 2.86 -4.06 0.78
CA TYR A 20 1.79 -4.53 -0.09
C TYR A 20 2.33 -4.70 -1.50
N THR A 21 1.94 -5.77 -2.19
CA THR A 21 2.38 -6.02 -3.56
C THR A 21 1.18 -6.24 -4.47
N ARG A 22 1.15 -5.55 -5.61
CA ARG A 22 0.11 -5.66 -6.63
C ARG A 22 0.73 -5.77 -8.00
N VAL A 23 0.10 -6.59 -8.85
CA VAL A 23 0.38 -6.57 -10.28
C VAL A 23 -0.62 -5.62 -10.92
N LEU A 24 -0.10 -4.66 -11.67
CA LEU A 24 -0.85 -3.65 -12.38
C LEU A 24 -0.91 -4.01 -13.87
N PRO A 25 -2.09 -3.93 -14.51
CA PRO A 25 -2.28 -4.37 -15.90
C PRO A 25 -1.89 -3.28 -16.92
N ARG A 26 -0.78 -2.57 -16.66
CA ARG A 26 -0.22 -1.54 -17.54
C ARG A 26 1.31 -1.56 -17.47
N GLY A 27 1.94 -1.10 -18.55
CA GLY A 27 3.39 -0.86 -18.61
C GLY A 27 3.82 0.21 -17.59
N ARG A 28 5.09 0.15 -17.16
CA ARG A 28 5.62 0.95 -16.05
C ARG A 28 5.44 2.45 -16.26
N ASP A 29 5.67 2.95 -17.46
CA ASP A 29 5.54 4.38 -17.78
C ASP A 29 4.09 4.86 -17.67
N ASP A 30 3.11 4.08 -18.14
CA ASP A 30 1.69 4.37 -17.97
C ASP A 30 1.27 4.37 -16.48
N VAL A 31 1.79 3.40 -15.71
CA VAL A 31 1.57 3.35 -14.27
C VAL A 31 2.11 4.61 -13.62
N TRP A 32 3.37 4.96 -13.90
CA TRP A 32 4.04 6.12 -13.33
C TRP A 32 3.23 7.40 -13.57
N GLN A 33 2.83 7.66 -14.82
CA GLN A 33 2.00 8.82 -15.18
C GLN A 33 0.65 8.83 -14.45
N THR A 34 0.07 7.64 -14.21
CA THR A 34 -1.19 7.53 -13.46
C THR A 34 -1.02 7.89 -11.98
N LEU A 35 0.12 7.54 -11.38
CA LEU A 35 0.44 7.82 -9.98
C LEU A 35 0.81 9.28 -9.75
N THR A 36 1.60 9.89 -10.64
CA THR A 36 2.08 11.27 -10.52
C THR A 36 1.12 12.30 -11.11
N GLY A 37 0.10 11.88 -11.86
CA GLY A 37 -0.92 12.73 -12.49
C GLY A 37 -1.84 13.52 -11.54
N GLY A 38 -1.52 13.60 -10.24
CA GLY A 38 -2.07 14.59 -9.31
C GLY A 38 -3.53 14.38 -8.90
N THR A 39 -4.08 13.18 -9.05
CA THR A 39 -5.45 12.92 -8.61
C THR A 39 -5.47 12.40 -7.17
N PRO A 40 -6.33 12.97 -6.30
CA PRO A 40 -6.46 12.50 -4.92
C PRO A 40 -6.87 11.03 -4.86
N LEU A 41 -6.32 10.30 -3.88
CA LEU A 41 -6.67 8.91 -3.58
C LEU A 41 -7.91 8.90 -2.69
N GLY A 42 -9.09 9.02 -3.30
CA GLY A 42 -10.35 9.19 -2.58
C GLY A 42 -10.37 10.48 -1.76
N SER A 43 -10.46 10.37 -0.43
CA SER A 43 -10.46 11.51 0.51
C SER A 43 -9.11 11.77 1.19
N ILE A 44 -8.05 11.05 0.81
CA ILE A 44 -6.73 11.15 1.44
C ILE A 44 -5.90 12.18 0.70
N GLU A 45 -5.37 13.16 1.44
CA GLU A 45 -4.42 14.11 0.86
C GLU A 45 -3.03 13.47 0.82
N VAL A 46 -2.39 13.56 -0.35
CA VAL A 46 -1.10 12.94 -0.61
C VAL A 46 -0.14 14.05 -1.01
N THR A 47 0.95 14.17 -0.28
CA THR A 47 2.05 15.08 -0.59
C THR A 47 3.22 14.28 -1.11
N VAL A 48 3.68 14.60 -2.32
CA VAL A 48 4.89 14.00 -2.88
C VAL A 48 6.11 14.53 -2.11
N VAL A 49 6.93 13.63 -1.57
CA VAL A 49 8.15 13.96 -0.84
C VAL A 49 9.36 13.86 -1.76
N SER A 50 9.43 12.81 -2.59
CA SER A 50 10.53 12.54 -3.51
C SER A 50 10.04 11.69 -4.69
N GLU A 51 10.60 11.94 -5.87
CA GLU A 51 10.30 11.24 -7.12
C GLU A 51 11.62 10.78 -7.73
N ASP A 52 11.86 9.47 -7.75
CA ASP A 52 12.96 8.82 -8.46
C ASP A 52 12.36 8.13 -9.70
N GLU A 53 12.03 8.94 -10.70
CA GLU A 53 11.31 8.50 -11.90
C GLU A 53 12.09 7.45 -12.70
N PRO A 54 11.42 6.41 -13.24
CA PRO A 54 10.04 5.97 -13.03
C PRO A 54 9.95 4.78 -12.06
N ASP A 55 10.95 4.59 -11.20
CA ASP A 55 11.14 3.37 -10.42
C ASP A 55 10.66 3.51 -8.97
N HIS A 56 10.68 4.72 -8.42
CA HIS A 56 10.37 4.95 -7.02
C HIS A 56 9.75 6.32 -6.75
N LEU A 57 8.75 6.35 -5.88
CA LEU A 57 8.04 7.54 -5.44
C LEU A 57 7.84 7.46 -3.93
N THR A 58 8.28 8.47 -3.20
CA THR A 58 7.96 8.64 -1.78
C THR A 58 6.85 9.66 -1.62
N VAL A 59 5.76 9.26 -0.98
CA VAL A 59 4.66 10.17 -0.61
C VAL A 59 4.46 10.20 0.89
N ARG A 60 3.88 11.30 1.36
CA ARG A 60 3.41 11.46 2.73
C ARG A 60 1.91 11.71 2.70
N LEU A 61 1.18 10.90 3.44
CA LEU A 61 -0.26 11.06 3.62
C LEU A 61 -0.54 12.18 4.64
N ASP A 62 -1.76 12.73 4.66
CA ASP A 62 -2.20 13.74 5.64
C ASP A 62 -2.01 13.31 7.10
N SER A 63 -2.14 12.00 7.36
CA SER A 63 -1.85 11.38 8.65
C SER A 63 -0.40 11.49 9.13
N GLY A 64 0.52 11.98 8.28
CA GLY A 64 1.97 12.01 8.53
C GLY A 64 2.69 10.72 8.14
N THR A 65 1.94 9.66 7.78
CA THR A 65 2.50 8.37 7.35
C THR A 65 3.28 8.54 6.05
N VAL A 66 4.51 8.02 6.00
CA VAL A 66 5.33 7.96 4.78
C VAL A 66 5.09 6.64 4.08
N VAL A 67 4.88 6.69 2.77
CA VAL A 67 4.65 5.54 1.92
C VAL A 67 5.58 5.61 0.71
N ASP A 68 6.33 4.54 0.50
CA ASP A 68 7.24 4.37 -0.62
C ASP A 68 6.61 3.43 -1.64
N GLY A 69 6.40 3.92 -2.86
CA GLY A 69 5.90 3.16 -4.00
C GLY A 69 7.05 2.80 -4.94
N TRP A 70 7.36 1.52 -5.03
CA TRP A 70 8.34 0.97 -5.95
C TRP A 70 7.64 0.34 -7.14
N LEU A 71 8.07 0.71 -8.35
CA LEU A 71 7.59 0.13 -9.60
C LEU A 71 8.67 -0.75 -10.20
N ARG A 72 8.29 -1.95 -10.63
CA ARG A 72 9.18 -2.86 -11.34
C ARG A 72 8.48 -3.38 -12.58
N VAL A 73 9.15 -3.27 -13.73
CA VAL A 73 8.67 -3.89 -14.97
C VAL A 73 8.55 -5.39 -14.74
N ARG A 74 7.35 -5.91 -14.99
CA ARG A 74 7.08 -7.34 -14.95
C ARG A 74 7.06 -7.90 -16.37
N ASP A 75 6.27 -7.27 -17.24
CA ASP A 75 6.19 -7.53 -18.69
C ASP A 75 5.97 -6.20 -19.45
N GLU A 76 5.86 -6.24 -20.79
CA GLU A 76 5.60 -5.04 -21.60
C GLU A 76 4.30 -4.31 -21.21
N ASP A 77 3.27 -5.08 -20.84
CA ASP A 77 1.94 -4.57 -20.46
C ASP A 77 1.64 -4.72 -18.96
N SER A 78 2.63 -5.07 -18.12
CA SER A 78 2.39 -5.28 -16.70
C SER A 78 3.53 -4.81 -15.79
N THR A 79 3.15 -4.29 -14.61
CA THR A 79 4.08 -3.71 -13.63
C THR A 79 3.81 -4.26 -12.25
N ASP A 80 4.85 -4.67 -11.55
CA ASP A 80 4.79 -4.96 -10.13
C ASP A 80 4.90 -3.65 -9.34
N LEU A 81 3.84 -3.30 -8.61
CA LEU A 81 3.81 -2.22 -7.63
C LEU A 81 4.06 -2.81 -6.25
N GLN A 82 5.03 -2.26 -5.53
CA GLN A 82 5.23 -2.51 -4.11
C GLN A 82 5.04 -1.22 -3.33
N LEU A 83 4.06 -1.20 -2.42
CA LEU A 83 3.87 -0.11 -1.47
C LEU A 83 4.47 -0.51 -0.13
N VAL A 84 5.34 0.34 0.41
CA VAL A 84 5.96 0.18 1.71
C VAL A 84 5.46 1.32 2.60
N VAL A 85 4.65 0.99 3.59
CA VAL A 85 4.13 1.94 4.56
C VAL A 85 5.05 1.94 5.76
N HIS A 86 5.76 3.05 5.99
CA HIS A 86 6.79 3.13 7.01
C HIS A 86 6.26 3.50 8.39
N GLY A 87 6.94 2.99 9.42
CA GLY A 87 6.73 3.39 10.82
C GLY A 87 5.38 2.94 11.36
N VAL A 88 5.06 1.66 11.18
CA VAL A 88 3.83 1.07 11.71
C VAL A 88 4.06 0.47 13.10
N ASP A 89 3.08 0.63 14.00
CA ASP A 89 3.07 -0.01 15.31
C ASP A 89 2.25 -1.31 15.25
N LEU A 90 2.69 -2.36 15.94
CA LEU A 90 1.94 -3.63 16.04
C LEU A 90 0.56 -3.42 16.67
N ALA A 91 0.46 -2.53 17.66
CA ALA A 91 -0.80 -2.22 18.34
C ALA A 91 -1.85 -1.66 17.36
N ASP A 92 -1.41 -0.97 16.31
CA ASP A 92 -2.28 -0.32 15.33
C ASP A 92 -2.43 -1.12 14.03
N LEU A 93 -1.80 -2.29 13.89
CA LEU A 93 -1.81 -3.06 12.64
C LEU A 93 -3.22 -3.46 12.21
N GLY A 94 -4.10 -3.78 13.16
CA GLY A 94 -5.50 -4.11 12.87
C GLY A 94 -6.25 -3.02 12.11
N GLU A 95 -5.90 -1.75 12.34
CA GLU A 95 -6.54 -0.58 11.72
C GLU A 95 -5.73 -0.05 10.52
N ARG A 96 -4.40 -0.06 10.62
CA ARG A 96 -3.51 0.44 9.55
C ARG A 96 -3.37 -0.53 8.39
N GLY A 97 -3.34 -1.83 8.65
CA GLY A 97 -3.19 -2.88 7.65
C GLY A 97 -4.23 -2.80 6.53
N PRO A 98 -5.54 -2.79 6.87
CA PRO A 98 -6.59 -2.69 5.86
C PRO A 98 -6.53 -1.39 5.05
N ARG A 99 -6.06 -0.29 5.65
CA ARG A 99 -5.89 1.01 4.96
C ARG A 99 -4.82 0.95 3.89
N GLY A 100 -3.69 0.28 4.14
CA GLY A 100 -2.66 0.09 3.12
C GLY A 100 -3.11 -0.82 1.98
N ASP A 101 -3.83 -1.91 2.30
CA ASP A 101 -4.41 -2.80 1.28
C ASP A 101 -5.47 -2.09 0.42
N PHE A 102 -6.27 -1.20 1.04
CA PHE A 102 -7.21 -0.33 0.34
C PHE A 102 -6.50 0.64 -0.62
N LEU A 103 -5.46 1.33 -0.17
CA LEU A 103 -4.66 2.22 -1.03
C LEU A 103 -4.09 1.46 -2.24
N ALA A 104 -3.52 0.27 -2.01
CA ALA A 104 -3.01 -0.59 -3.08
C ALA A 104 -4.12 -0.97 -4.09
N GLY A 105 -5.33 -1.25 -3.59
CA GLY A 105 -6.51 -1.57 -4.40
C GLY A 105 -7.01 -0.40 -5.23
N VAL A 106 -7.08 0.80 -4.64
CA VAL A 106 -7.45 2.05 -5.33
C VAL A 106 -6.47 2.32 -6.47
N LEU A 107 -5.16 2.23 -6.21
CA LEU A 107 -4.14 2.40 -7.24
C LEU A 107 -4.25 1.36 -8.36
N ALA A 108 -4.50 0.11 -8.01
CA ALA A 108 -4.71 -0.95 -9.00
C ALA A 108 -5.94 -0.70 -9.89
N ALA A 109 -7.08 -0.37 -9.29
CA ALA A 109 -8.31 -0.06 -10.02
C ALA A 109 -8.12 1.16 -10.93
N ARG A 110 -7.46 2.21 -10.41
CA ARG A 110 -7.18 3.44 -11.16
C ARG A 110 -6.33 3.20 -12.40
N VAL A 111 -5.26 2.42 -12.27
CA VAL A 111 -4.40 2.03 -13.38
C VAL A 111 -5.14 1.14 -14.38
N ALA A 112 -5.99 0.24 -13.89
CA ALA A 112 -6.84 -0.58 -14.76
C ALA A 112 -7.96 0.22 -15.46
N GLY A 113 -8.27 1.42 -14.98
CA GLY A 113 -9.44 2.20 -15.41
C GLY A 113 -10.77 1.62 -14.90
N GLU A 114 -10.72 0.88 -13.81
CA GLU A 114 -11.86 0.23 -13.15
C GLU A 114 -12.45 1.11 -12.05
N HIS A 115 -13.61 0.72 -11.53
CA HIS A 115 -14.22 1.41 -10.40
C HIS A 115 -13.37 1.21 -9.13
N GLU A 116 -13.04 2.31 -8.45
CA GLU A 116 -12.33 2.27 -7.18
C GLU A 116 -13.13 1.45 -6.16
N PRO A 117 -12.48 0.54 -5.41
CA PRO A 117 -13.20 -0.27 -4.45
C PRO A 117 -13.68 0.58 -3.26
N ALA A 118 -14.69 0.10 -2.54
CA ALA A 118 -15.17 0.78 -1.35
C ALA A 118 -14.33 0.39 -0.13
N TRP A 119 -14.16 1.32 0.82
CA TRP A 119 -13.47 1.05 2.10
C TRP A 119 -14.08 -0.16 2.86
N GLU A 120 -15.39 -0.35 2.75
CA GLU A 120 -16.16 -1.42 3.39
C GLU A 120 -15.78 -2.83 2.88
N ASP A 121 -15.17 -2.95 1.70
CA ASP A 121 -14.65 -4.23 1.21
C ASP A 121 -13.34 -4.65 1.93
N TYR A 122 -12.66 -3.70 2.59
CA TYR A 122 -11.38 -3.91 3.28
C TYR A 122 -11.54 -3.90 4.80
N TYR A 123 -12.39 -3.03 5.35
CA TYR A 123 -12.64 -2.94 6.79
C TYR A 123 -14.11 -3.22 7.12
N PRO A 124 -14.40 -4.05 8.15
CA PRO A 124 -13.48 -4.70 9.08
C PRO A 124 -12.90 -6.04 8.57
N ALA A 125 -13.18 -6.43 7.32
CA ALA A 125 -12.85 -7.76 6.81
C ALA A 125 -11.37 -8.16 6.94
N GLY A 126 -10.45 -7.24 6.67
CA GLY A 126 -9.00 -7.47 6.77
C GLY A 126 -8.42 -7.33 8.18
N ARG A 127 -9.13 -6.71 9.13
CA ARG A 127 -8.61 -6.35 10.46
C ARG A 127 -8.05 -7.55 11.21
N ALA A 128 -8.80 -8.64 11.29
CA ALA A 128 -8.42 -9.85 12.04
C ALA A 128 -7.12 -10.48 11.52
N TYR A 129 -6.85 -10.37 10.21
CA TYR A 129 -5.59 -10.85 9.63
C TYR A 129 -4.39 -10.06 10.15
N TYR A 130 -4.47 -8.73 10.18
CA TYR A 130 -3.36 -7.91 10.69
C TYR A 130 -3.21 -7.97 12.21
N GLU A 131 -4.30 -8.15 12.95
CA GLU A 131 -4.24 -8.44 14.39
C GLU A 131 -3.50 -9.77 14.65
N THR A 132 -3.68 -10.77 13.78
CA THR A 132 -2.93 -12.03 13.86
C THR A 132 -1.46 -11.83 13.54
N LEU A 133 -1.12 -11.03 12.53
CA LEU A 133 0.27 -10.67 12.21
C LEU A 133 0.95 -9.93 13.39
N ALA A 134 0.20 -9.07 14.08
CA ALA A 134 0.71 -8.38 15.27
C ALA A 134 1.01 -9.35 16.42
N ALA A 135 0.16 -10.36 16.61
CA ALA A 135 0.34 -11.37 17.63
C ALA A 135 1.50 -12.34 17.32
N ASP A 136 1.72 -12.68 16.04
CA ASP A 136 2.81 -13.56 15.61
C ASP A 136 4.19 -12.89 15.77
N ASP A 137 4.26 -11.57 15.62
CA ASP A 137 5.49 -10.77 15.75
C ASP A 137 5.73 -10.22 17.16
N ALA A 138 4.79 -10.40 18.09
CA ALA A 138 4.99 -10.01 19.47
C ALA A 138 6.14 -10.84 20.06
N PRO A 139 7.12 -10.22 20.76
CA PRO A 139 8.17 -10.98 21.42
C PRO A 139 7.49 -11.98 22.34
N THR A 140 7.75 -13.27 22.13
CA THR A 140 7.29 -14.30 23.06
C THR A 140 8.04 -14.00 24.35
N GLU A 141 7.36 -13.48 25.38
CA GLU A 141 7.94 -13.38 26.71
C GLU A 141 8.18 -14.82 27.19
N GLU A 142 9.40 -15.32 27.01
CA GLU A 142 9.92 -16.56 27.63
C GLU A 142 10.50 -16.30 29.02
#